data_AF-A0A924NX73-F1
#
_entry.id   AF-A0A924NX73-F1
#
_cell.length_a   1.000
_cell.length_b   1.000
_cell.length_c   1.000
_cell.angle_alpha   90.00
_cell.angle_beta   90.00
_cell.angle_gamma   90.00
#
_symmetry.space_group_name_H-M   'P 1'
#
loop_
_entity.id
_entity.type
_entity.pdbx_description
1 polymer ?
#
loop_
_entity_poly.entity_id
_entity_poly.type
_entity_poly.pdbx_seq_one_letter_code
_entity_poly.pdbx_strand_id
1 'polypeptide(L)'
;MSFCEEPTIDMDNEPNTNPPSDMPQGAFPVDRALHTHSRVEESVFYPGVRNVEPGMIGHFEQEHLRADDLLTTLQGMQTDDPRSEQLMRELIDMSLHHMQEEEEQFFPMLEQASWT
;
A
#
# COMPACT_ATOMS: atom_id res chain seq x y z
N MET A 1 -60.02 -1.65 3.24
CA MET A 1 -58.80 -2.20 2.63
C MET A 1 -57.93 -1.00 2.32
N SER A 2 -57.03 -0.66 3.23
CA SER A 2 -56.16 0.52 3.13
C SER A 2 -54.83 0.05 2.56
N PHE A 3 -54.43 0.70 1.48
CA PHE A 3 -53.22 0.44 0.71
C PHE A 3 -51.99 0.66 1.61
N CYS A 4 -51.05 -0.28 1.62
CA CYS A 4 -49.72 -0.07 2.20
C CYS A 4 -48.96 0.88 1.28
N GLU A 5 -48.51 2.03 1.79
CA GLU A 5 -47.53 2.86 1.09
C GLU A 5 -46.18 2.15 1.10
N GLU A 6 -45.63 1.87 -0.08
CA GLU A 6 -44.27 1.36 -0.21
C GLU A 6 -43.26 2.49 0.05
N PRO A 7 -42.14 2.22 0.74
CA PRO A 7 -41.10 3.22 0.94
C PRO A 7 -40.45 3.56 -0.40
N THR A 8 -40.54 4.83 -0.81
CA THR A 8 -39.81 5.34 -1.96
C THR A 8 -38.31 5.30 -1.65
N ILE A 9 -37.58 4.45 -2.37
CA ILE A 9 -36.12 4.51 -2.44
C ILE A 9 -35.78 5.79 -3.20
N ASP A 10 -35.22 6.78 -2.51
CA ASP A 10 -34.59 7.94 -3.15
C ASP A 10 -33.40 7.43 -3.97
N MET A 11 -33.59 7.30 -5.29
CA MET A 11 -32.56 6.84 -6.24
C MET A 11 -31.46 7.89 -6.49
N ASP A 12 -31.49 9.03 -5.79
CA ASP A 12 -30.52 10.12 -5.94
C ASP A 12 -29.49 10.20 -4.81
N ASN A 13 -29.54 9.30 -3.82
CA ASN A 13 -28.57 9.27 -2.72
C ASN A 13 -27.66 8.05 -2.83
N GLU A 14 -26.95 7.93 -3.95
CA GLU A 14 -25.74 7.11 -3.95
C GLU A 14 -24.76 7.70 -2.95
N PRO A 15 -24.16 6.90 -2.03
CA PRO A 15 -23.06 7.40 -1.24
C PRO A 15 -22.01 7.89 -2.22
N ASN A 16 -21.65 9.17 -2.14
CA ASN A 16 -20.62 9.75 -2.99
C ASN A 16 -19.33 8.91 -2.85
N THR A 17 -19.09 8.04 -3.82
CA THR A 17 -17.86 7.23 -3.89
C THR A 17 -16.73 8.01 -4.53
N ASN A 18 -16.95 9.27 -4.93
CA ASN A 18 -15.85 10.12 -5.34
C ASN A 18 -15.07 10.54 -4.09
N PRO A 19 -13.74 10.41 -4.11
CA PRO A 19 -12.91 10.95 -3.05
C PRO A 19 -13.22 12.44 -2.87
N PRO A 20 -13.20 12.97 -1.63
CA PRO A 20 -13.40 14.39 -1.39
C PRO A 20 -12.45 15.21 -2.28
N SER A 21 -13.01 16.23 -2.94
CA SER A 21 -12.36 17.04 -3.98
C SER A 21 -11.09 17.77 -3.55
N ASP A 22 -10.80 17.77 -2.25
CA ASP A 22 -9.66 18.46 -1.63
C ASP A 22 -8.53 17.49 -1.19
N MET A 23 -8.60 16.21 -1.55
CA MET A 23 -7.43 15.33 -1.44
C MET A 23 -6.52 15.59 -2.65
N PRO A 24 -5.20 15.81 -2.45
CA PRO A 24 -4.28 15.96 -3.57
C PRO A 24 -4.37 14.70 -4.43
N GLN A 25 -4.74 14.88 -5.71
CA GLN A 25 -5.09 13.83 -6.69
C GLN A 25 -3.95 12.82 -6.98
N GLY A 26 -2.81 12.90 -6.27
CA GLY A 26 -1.64 12.03 -6.41
C GLY A 26 -1.40 11.03 -5.26
N ALA A 27 -2.14 11.07 -4.15
CA ALA A 27 -1.92 10.17 -3.00
C ALA A 27 -2.64 8.80 -3.12
N PHE A 28 -3.83 8.77 -3.73
CA PHE A 28 -4.67 7.57 -3.91
C PHE A 28 -4.16 6.45 -4.85
N PRO A 29 -3.18 6.66 -5.76
CA PRO A 29 -2.61 5.55 -6.51
C PRO A 29 -1.44 4.87 -5.77
N VAL A 30 -0.76 5.57 -4.86
CA VAL A 30 0.48 5.07 -4.24
C VAL A 30 0.19 4.10 -3.10
N ASP A 31 -0.76 4.42 -2.22
CA ASP A 31 -1.20 3.56 -1.12
C ASP A 31 -1.63 2.17 -1.61
N ARG A 32 -2.50 2.12 -2.63
CA ARG A 32 -2.98 0.86 -3.20
C ARG A 32 -1.85 0.07 -3.85
N ALA A 33 -0.93 0.74 -4.55
CA ALA A 33 0.19 0.08 -5.20
C ALA A 33 1.11 -0.57 -4.16
N LEU A 34 1.52 0.17 -3.13
CA LEU A 34 2.40 -0.33 -2.07
C LEU A 34 1.75 -1.47 -1.27
N HIS A 35 0.48 -1.34 -0.89
CA HIS A 35 -0.22 -2.45 -0.22
C HIS A 35 -0.40 -3.67 -1.12
N THR A 36 -0.59 -3.48 -2.43
CA THR A 36 -0.69 -4.63 -3.35
C THR A 36 0.66 -5.33 -3.48
N HIS A 37 1.74 -4.56 -3.61
CA HIS A 37 3.12 -5.04 -3.68
C HIS A 37 3.46 -5.91 -2.47
N SER A 38 3.41 -5.33 -1.26
CA SER A 38 3.78 -6.03 -0.03
C SER A 38 2.91 -7.27 0.22
N ARG A 39 1.60 -7.19 -0.07
CA ARG A 39 0.71 -8.34 0.08
C ARG A 39 1.06 -9.48 -0.85
N VAL A 40 1.40 -9.21 -2.11
CA VAL A 40 1.79 -10.27 -3.05
C VAL A 40 3.05 -10.95 -2.54
N GLU A 41 4.01 -10.16 -2.08
CA GLU A 41 5.28 -10.70 -1.60
C GLU A 41 5.11 -11.52 -0.32
N GLU A 42 4.50 -10.95 0.71
CA GLU A 42 4.35 -11.60 2.01
C GLU A 42 3.43 -12.82 1.98
N SER A 43 2.37 -12.77 1.18
CA SER A 43 1.37 -13.86 1.15
C SER A 43 1.63 -14.94 0.10
N VAL A 44 2.38 -14.62 -0.97
CA VAL A 44 2.62 -15.56 -2.08
C VAL A 44 4.11 -15.86 -2.24
N PHE A 45 4.95 -14.84 -2.32
CA PHE A 45 6.36 -15.02 -2.70
C PHE A 45 7.23 -15.48 -1.54
N TYR A 46 7.33 -14.70 -0.47
CA TYR A 46 8.18 -14.96 0.69
C TYR A 46 7.95 -16.34 1.32
N PRO A 47 6.72 -16.90 1.43
CA PRO A 47 6.52 -18.26 1.94
C PRO A 47 7.30 -19.34 1.16
N GLY A 48 7.48 -19.14 -0.16
CA GLY A 48 8.20 -20.09 -1.02
C GLY A 48 9.72 -20.02 -0.87
N VAL A 49 10.26 -18.83 -0.56
CA VAL A 49 11.71 -18.57 -0.56
C VAL A 49 12.29 -18.27 0.82
N ARG A 50 11.46 -18.33 1.88
CA ARG A 50 11.83 -17.93 3.26
C ARG A 50 13.09 -18.57 3.81
N ASN A 51 13.30 -19.84 3.47
CA ASN A 51 14.42 -20.61 4.00
C ASN A 51 15.74 -20.36 3.25
N VAL A 52 15.70 -19.65 2.12
CA VAL A 52 16.90 -19.35 1.32
C VAL A 52 17.68 -18.22 1.97
N GLU A 53 17.02 -17.07 2.20
CA GLU A 53 17.62 -15.92 2.87
C GLU A 53 16.63 -15.24 3.83
N PRO A 54 16.43 -15.81 5.04
CA PRO A 54 15.49 -15.27 6.01
C PRO A 54 15.88 -13.88 6.52
N GLY A 55 17.16 -13.52 6.44
CA GLY A 55 17.65 -12.21 6.88
C GLY A 55 17.14 -11.07 6.01
N MET A 56 17.24 -11.20 4.68
CA MET A 56 16.75 -10.18 3.73
C MET A 56 15.23 -10.07 3.78
N ILE A 57 14.51 -11.20 3.86
CA ILE A 57 13.05 -11.19 3.98
C ILE A 57 12.61 -10.46 5.25
N GLY A 58 13.24 -10.75 6.40
CA GLY A 58 12.92 -10.06 7.65
C GLY A 58 13.26 -8.56 7.63
N HIS A 59 14.20 -8.13 6.79
CA HIS A 59 14.49 -6.71 6.54
C HIS A 59 13.39 -6.07 5.69
N PHE A 60 13.01 -6.69 4.57
CA PHE A 60 11.93 -6.21 3.69
C PHE A 60 10.58 -6.13 4.39
N GLU A 61 10.22 -7.11 5.24
CA GLU A 61 9.01 -7.04 6.05
C GLU A 61 9.02 -5.85 7.02
N GLN A 62 10.19 -5.44 7.53
CA GLN A 62 10.28 -4.22 8.35
C GLN A 62 10.14 -2.95 7.52
N GLU A 63 10.62 -2.94 6.28
CA GLU A 63 10.45 -1.81 5.36
C GLU A 63 8.99 -1.64 4.94
N HIS A 64 8.27 -2.74 4.69
CA HIS A 64 6.82 -2.73 4.45
C HIS A 64 6.04 -2.18 5.64
N LEU A 65 6.34 -2.64 6.86
CA LEU A 65 5.71 -2.11 8.08
C LEU A 65 5.95 -0.61 8.23
N ARG A 66 7.16 -0.13 7.94
CA ARG A 66 7.47 1.30 7.98
C ARG A 66 6.73 2.09 6.90
N ALA A 67 6.56 1.54 5.70
CA ALA A 67 5.77 2.17 4.64
C ALA A 67 4.30 2.30 5.06
N ASP A 68 3.73 1.27 5.70
CA ASP A 68 2.37 1.28 6.24
C ASP A 68 2.20 2.33 7.36
N ASP A 69 3.20 2.48 8.25
CA ASP A 69 3.20 3.51 9.29
C ASP A 69 3.22 4.94 8.71
N LEU A 70 4.02 5.17 7.66
CA LEU A 70 4.06 6.45 6.96
C LEU A 70 2.75 6.76 6.23
N LEU A 71 2.18 5.77 5.52
CA LEU A 71 0.89 5.91 4.86
C LEU A 71 -0.23 6.23 5.87
N THR A 72 -0.28 5.51 6.99
CA THR A 72 -1.25 5.76 8.06
C THR A 72 -1.10 7.17 8.62
N THR A 73 0.14 7.62 8.84
CA THR A 73 0.42 8.98 9.30
C THR A 73 -0.06 10.01 8.28
N LEU A 74 0.29 9.85 7.00
CA LEU A 74 -0.11 10.74 5.91
C LEU A 74 -1.64 10.83 5.75
N GLN A 75 -2.35 9.71 5.86
CA GLN A 75 -3.82 9.66 5.79
C GLN A 75 -4.51 10.39 6.95
N GLY A 76 -3.86 10.48 8.11
CA GLY A 76 -4.35 11.20 9.29
C GLY A 76 -4.03 12.70 9.31
N MET A 77 -3.23 13.20 8.38
CA MET A 77 -2.80 14.60 8.33
C MET A 77 -3.81 15.50 7.63
N GLN A 78 -3.76 16.80 7.96
CA GLN A 78 -4.50 17.82 7.22
C GLN A 78 -3.81 18.10 5.89
N THR A 79 -4.60 18.39 4.86
CA THR A 79 -4.15 18.60 3.47
C THR A 79 -3.06 19.68 3.33
N ASP A 80 -3.02 20.67 4.23
CA ASP A 80 -2.11 21.80 4.19
C ASP A 80 -0.94 21.71 5.20
N ASP A 81 -0.77 20.59 5.89
CA ASP A 81 0.35 20.40 6.82
C ASP A 81 1.68 20.34 6.05
N PRO A 82 2.63 21.27 6.27
CA PRO A 82 3.91 21.29 5.57
C PRO A 82 4.75 20.02 5.75
N ARG A 83 4.49 19.23 6.79
CA ARG A 83 5.18 17.96 7.04
C ARG A 83 4.72 16.86 6.09
N SER A 84 3.55 16.99 5.45
CA SER A 84 3.00 15.98 4.54
C SER A 84 3.93 15.76 3.33
N GLU A 85 4.48 16.85 2.78
CA GLU A 85 5.42 16.76 1.66
C GLU A 85 6.71 16.02 2.05
N GLN A 86 7.24 16.29 3.25
CA GLN A 86 8.44 15.63 3.74
C GLN A 86 8.20 14.12 3.92
N LEU A 87 7.09 13.73 4.55
CA LEU A 87 6.76 12.33 4.78
C LEU A 87 6.44 11.59 3.47
N MET A 88 5.83 12.25 2.49
CA MET A 88 5.61 11.69 1.16
C MET A 88 6.93 11.41 0.45
N ARG A 89 7.91 12.33 0.54
CA ARG A 89 9.26 12.10 -0.02
C ARG A 89 9.95 10.92 0.66
N GLU A 90 9.88 10.85 1.99
CA GLU A 90 10.43 9.73 2.75
C GLU A 90 9.83 8.39 2.30
N LEU A 91 8.50 8.31 2.16
CA LEU A 91 7.81 7.11 1.67
C LEU A 91 8.28 6.70 0.27
N ILE A 92 8.40 7.67 -0.65
CA ILE A 92 8.86 7.40 -2.02
C ILE A 92 10.30 6.88 -2.01
N ASP A 93 11.20 7.57 -1.31
CA ASP A 93 12.62 7.23 -1.29
C ASP A 93 12.85 5.84 -0.69
N MET A 94 12.19 5.51 0.41
CA MET A 94 12.32 4.18 1.01
C MET A 94 11.71 3.08 0.16
N SER A 95 10.57 3.32 -0.50
CA SER A 95 9.93 2.31 -1.35
C SER A 95 10.77 2.02 -2.59
N LEU A 96 11.35 3.05 -3.19
CA LEU A 96 12.27 2.89 -4.33
C LEU A 96 13.54 2.14 -3.93
N HIS A 97 14.09 2.43 -2.75
CA HIS A 97 15.26 1.72 -2.25
C HIS A 97 14.96 0.24 -2.01
N HIS A 98 13.86 -0.07 -1.33
CA HIS A 98 13.37 -1.42 -1.09
C HIS A 98 13.26 -2.22 -2.41
N MET A 99 12.52 -1.71 -3.40
CA MET A 99 12.37 -2.37 -4.70
C MET A 99 13.71 -2.55 -5.43
N GLN A 100 14.63 -1.59 -5.30
CA GLN A 100 15.96 -1.71 -5.89
C GLN A 100 16.78 -2.83 -5.22
N GLU A 101 16.72 -2.98 -3.90
CA GLU A 101 17.39 -4.08 -3.20
C GLU A 101 16.81 -5.43 -3.62
N GLU A 102 15.50 -5.51 -3.81
CA GLU A 102 14.84 -6.71 -4.30
C GLU A 102 15.28 -7.07 -5.72
N GLU A 103 15.19 -6.13 -6.67
CA GLU A 103 15.50 -6.35 -8.09
C GLU A 103 16.98 -6.60 -8.35
N GLU A 104 17.87 -5.86 -7.69
CA GLU A 104 19.32 -5.90 -7.98
C GLU A 104 20.07 -6.93 -7.13
N GLN A 105 19.53 -7.33 -5.97
CA GLN A 105 20.22 -8.21 -5.03
C GLN A 105 19.43 -9.47 -4.73
N PHE A 106 18.20 -9.34 -4.24
CA PHE A 106 17.43 -10.48 -3.71
C PHE A 106 17.02 -11.45 -4.82
N PHE A 107 16.35 -10.98 -5.87
CA PHE A 107 15.86 -11.86 -6.93
C PHE A 107 17.00 -12.54 -7.70
N PRO A 108 18.10 -11.85 -8.11
CA PRO A 108 19.23 -12.50 -8.77
C PRO A 108 19.93 -13.54 -7.89
N MET A 109 19.98 -13.31 -6.58
CA MET A 109 20.52 -14.26 -5.62
C MET A 109 19.65 -15.51 -5.52
N LEU A 110 18.32 -15.35 -5.47
CA LEU A 110 17.39 -16.48 -5.51
C LEU A 110 17.59 -17.28 -6.81
N GLU A 111 17.61 -16.67 -7.98
CA GLU A 111 17.86 -17.37 -9.26
C GLU A 111 19.13 -18.24 -9.23
N GLN A 112 20.20 -17.76 -8.59
CA GLN A 112 21.46 -18.50 -8.44
C GLN A 112 21.39 -19.64 -7.42
N ALA A 113 20.56 -19.51 -6.39
CA ALA A 113 20.39 -20.52 -5.35
C ALA A 113 19.67 -21.79 -5.83
N SER A 114 19.10 -21.81 -7.04
CA SER A 114 18.37 -22.95 -7.60
C SER A 114 17.31 -23.50 -6.62
N TRP A 115 16.44 -22.62 -6.11
CA TRP A 115 15.39 -22.93 -5.11
C TRP A 115 14.20 -23.74 -5.66
N THR A 116 14.29 -24.23 -6.90
CA THR A 116 13.40 -25.26 -7.49
C THR A 116 13.86 -26.67 -7.14
#